data_AF-A0A815V5U8-F1
#
_entry.id   AF-A0A815V5U8-F1
#
_cell.length_a   1.000
_cell.length_b   1.000
_cell.length_c   1.000
_cell.angle_alpha   90.00
_cell.angle_beta   90.00
_cell.angle_gamma   90.00
#
_symmetry.space_group_name_H-M   'P 1'
#
loop_
_entity.id
_entity.type
_entity.pdbx_description
1 polymer ?
#
loop_
_entity_poly.entity_id
_entity_poly.type
_entity_poly.pdbx_seq_one_letter_code
_entity_poly.pdbx_strand_id
1 'polypeptide(L)'
;MVCENIEKYVHKDEQLPILLGRIHSHGAKTFLLTNSEYWYTDKLMAYLLTIDNVNNNPKRDWKSYFSYIVVDAQKSSFFAAGTT
;
A
#
# COMPACT_ATOMS: atom_id res chain seq x y z
N MET A 1 -11.72 16.42 -0.52
CA MET A 1 -10.38 15.92 -0.11
C MET A 1 -10.14 14.57 -0.81
N VAL A 2 -8.98 14.29 -1.40
CA VAL A 2 -8.75 13.15 -2.35
C VAL A 2 -9.48 11.83 -2.01
N CYS A 3 -9.52 11.42 -0.75
CA CYS A 3 -10.21 10.20 -0.31
C CYS A 3 -11.72 10.15 -0.54
N GLU A 4 -12.40 11.28 -0.68
CA GLU A 4 -13.86 11.35 -0.95
C GLU A 4 -14.19 11.04 -2.41
N ASN A 5 -13.21 11.13 -3.30
CA ASN A 5 -13.40 10.94 -4.73
C ASN A 5 -12.14 10.27 -5.34
N ILE A 6 -11.70 9.20 -4.68
CA ILE A 6 -10.38 8.60 -4.89
C ILE A 6 -10.17 8.13 -6.34
N GLU A 7 -11.22 7.59 -6.97
CA GLU A 7 -11.23 7.13 -8.36
C GLU A 7 -11.02 8.24 -9.39
N LYS A 8 -11.36 9.49 -9.05
CA LYS A 8 -11.09 10.65 -9.92
C LYS A 8 -9.61 11.01 -9.96
N TYR A 9 -8.88 10.74 -8.88
CA TYR A 9 -7.51 11.24 -8.68
C TYR A 9 -6.45 10.13 -8.68
N VAL A 10 -6.86 8.88 -8.47
CA VAL A 10 -5.97 7.73 -8.32
C VAL A 10 -6.33 6.69 -9.37
N HIS A 11 -5.39 6.44 -10.28
CA HIS A 11 -5.53 5.35 -11.23
C HIS A 11 -5.35 3.99 -10.52
N LYS A 12 -6.35 3.11 -10.66
CA LYS A 12 -6.30 1.74 -10.14
C LYS A 12 -5.85 0.78 -11.25
N ASP A 13 -4.86 -0.04 -10.97
CA ASP A 13 -4.36 -1.09 -11.86
C ASP A 13 -4.47 -2.46 -11.17
N GLU A 14 -5.25 -3.36 -11.74
CA GLU A 14 -5.48 -4.71 -11.21
C GLU A 14 -4.21 -5.57 -11.19
N GLN A 15 -3.19 -5.21 -11.99
CA GLN A 15 -1.92 -5.93 -12.02
C GLN A 15 -1.04 -5.63 -10.80
N LEU A 16 -1.24 -4.50 -10.12
CA LEU A 16 -0.45 -4.10 -8.95
C LEU A 16 -0.50 -5.12 -7.79
N PRO A 17 -1.69 -5.53 -7.28
CA PRO A 17 -1.76 -6.55 -6.24
C PRO A 17 -1.23 -7.91 -6.71
N ILE A 18 -1.36 -8.26 -7.99
CA ILE A 18 -0.79 -9.50 -8.56
C ILE A 18 0.75 -9.47 -8.50
N LEU A 19 1.35 -8.35 -8.91
CA LEU A 19 2.80 -8.15 -8.88
C LEU A 19 3.34 -8.23 -7.45
N LEU A 20 2.74 -7.49 -6.51
CA LEU A 20 3.16 -7.51 -5.09
C LEU A 20 2.98 -8.90 -4.48
N GLY A 21 1.87 -9.58 -4.82
CA GLY A 21 1.63 -10.96 -4.41
C GLY A 21 2.72 -11.93 -4.89
N ARG A 22 3.14 -11.80 -6.16
CA ARG A 22 4.24 -12.60 -6.72
C ARG A 22 5.58 -12.31 -6.08
N ILE A 23 5.94 -11.04 -5.88
CA ILE A 23 7.19 -10.68 -5.20
C ILE A 23 7.24 -11.33 -3.81
N HIS A 24 6.16 -11.21 -3.05
CA HIS A 24 6.04 -11.79 -1.72
C HIS A 24 6.09 -13.33 -1.74
N SER A 25 5.38 -13.98 -2.67
CA SER A 25 5.34 -15.45 -2.76
C SER A 25 6.68 -16.09 -3.12
N HIS A 26 7.58 -15.33 -3.74
CA HIS A 26 8.96 -15.77 -4.05
C HIS A 26 9.95 -15.48 -2.90
N GLY A 27 9.47 -15.10 -1.71
CA GLY A 27 10.27 -14.95 -0.50
C GLY A 27 10.96 -13.59 -0.36
N ALA A 28 10.71 -12.63 -1.25
CA ALA A 28 11.24 -11.29 -1.11
C ALA A 28 10.52 -10.52 0.01
N LYS A 29 11.30 -9.81 0.83
CA LYS A 29 10.76 -8.87 1.83
C LYS A 29 10.46 -7.54 1.16
N THR A 30 9.21 -7.10 1.26
CA THR A 30 8.71 -5.83 0.70
C THR A 30 8.45 -4.84 1.83
N PHE A 31 8.60 -3.55 1.56
CA PHE A 31 8.23 -2.51 2.52
C PHE A 31 7.55 -1.32 1.84
N LEU A 32 6.67 -0.65 2.59
CA LEU A 32 6.11 0.66 2.25
C LEU A 32 6.72 1.70 3.18
N LEU A 33 7.25 2.79 2.61
CA LEU A 33 7.79 3.92 3.36
C LEU A 33 7.19 5.22 2.79
N THR A 34 6.25 5.84 3.49
CA THR A 34 5.50 7.01 3.02
C THR A 34 5.49 8.15 4.03
N ASN A 35 5.46 9.40 3.55
CA ASN A 35 5.35 10.60 4.39
C ASN A 35 3.91 10.91 4.79
N SER A 36 2.93 10.24 4.19
CA SER A 36 1.51 10.41 4.52
C SER A 36 1.17 9.74 5.84
N GLU A 37 0.15 10.25 6.51
CA GLU A 37 -0.37 9.66 7.74
C GLU A 37 -1.04 8.30 7.48
N TYR A 38 -1.17 7.52 8.55
CA TYR A 38 -1.79 6.20 8.50
C TYR A 38 -3.21 6.22 7.91
N TRP A 39 -4.07 7.14 8.34
CA TRP A 39 -5.48 7.16 7.92
C TRP A 39 -5.66 7.36 6.40
N TYR A 40 -4.77 8.15 5.80
CA TYR A 40 -4.77 8.39 4.35
C TYR A 40 -4.22 7.17 3.62
N THR A 41 -3.11 6.64 4.12
CA THR A 41 -2.44 5.46 3.55
C THR A 41 -3.35 4.24 3.57
N ASP A 42 -4.07 4.01 4.66
CA ASP A 42 -5.00 2.88 4.81
C ASP A 42 -6.14 2.94 3.79
N LYS A 43 -6.76 4.12 3.60
CA LYS A 43 -7.80 4.33 2.58
C LYS A 43 -7.25 4.14 1.15
N LEU A 44 -6.09 4.72 0.87
CA LEU A 44 -5.47 4.66 -0.46
C LEU A 44 -5.05 3.23 -0.82
N MET A 45 -4.39 2.54 0.10
CA MET A 45 -3.91 1.17 -0.14
C MET A 45 -5.06 0.15 -0.16
N ALA A 46 -6.10 0.35 0.65
CA ALA A 46 -7.33 -0.43 0.52
C ALA A 46 -7.95 -0.26 -0.87
N TYR A 47 -8.02 0.96 -1.41
CA TYR A 47 -8.53 1.18 -2.77
C TYR A 47 -7.66 0.52 -3.85
N LEU A 48 -6.34 0.69 -3.77
CA LEU A 48 -5.39 0.19 -4.77
C LEU A 48 -5.26 -1.34 -4.79
N LEU A 49 -5.26 -1.98 -3.61
CA LEU A 49 -4.91 -3.39 -3.46
C LEU A 49 -6.10 -4.31 -3.17
N THR A 50 -7.33 -3.76 -3.11
CA THR A 50 -8.55 -4.58 -3.14
C THR A 50 -8.78 -5.06 -4.57
N ILE A 51 -8.57 -6.35 -4.78
CA ILE A 51 -9.09 -7.07 -5.95
C ILE A 51 -10.55 -7.39 -5.65
N ASP A 52 -11.47 -6.78 -6.40
CA ASP A 52 -12.88 -7.22 -6.40
C ASP A 52 -12.91 -8.68 -6.83
N ASN A 53 -13.74 -9.53 -6.23
CA ASN A 53 -13.68 -11.01 -6.30
C ASN A 53 -13.63 -11.61 -7.74
N VAL A 54 -12.53 -11.42 -8.46
CA VAL A 54 -12.23 -12.08 -9.71
C VAL A 54 -11.74 -13.46 -9.30
N ASN A 55 -12.56 -14.48 -9.59
CA ASN A 55 -12.28 -15.91 -9.38
C ASN A 55 -12.41 -16.44 -7.94
N ASN A 56 -13.36 -15.97 -7.12
CA ASN A 56 -13.65 -16.51 -5.76
C ASN A 56 -12.47 -16.50 -4.76
N ASN A 57 -11.43 -15.71 -5.01
CA ASN A 57 -10.35 -15.56 -4.04
C ASN A 57 -10.79 -14.69 -2.85
N PRO A 58 -10.40 -15.05 -1.62
CA PRO A 58 -10.72 -14.24 -0.44
C PRO A 58 -10.06 -12.86 -0.55
N LYS A 59 -10.79 -11.81 -0.13
CA LYS A 59 -10.24 -10.46 -0.02
C LYS A 59 -8.99 -10.49 0.87
N ARG A 60 -7.87 -10.05 0.32
CA ARG A 60 -6.59 -9.94 1.03
C ARG A 60 -6.43 -8.53 1.61
N ASP A 61 -6.12 -8.44 2.90
CA ASP A 61 -5.77 -7.16 3.53
C ASP A 61 -4.52 -6.57 2.86
N TRP A 62 -4.57 -5.31 2.46
CA TRP A 62 -3.48 -4.61 1.78
C TRP A 62 -2.16 -4.66 2.56
N LYS A 63 -2.24 -4.71 3.90
CA LYS A 63 -1.05 -4.74 4.77
C LYS A 63 -0.24 -6.02 4.56
N SER A 64 -0.90 -7.11 4.20
CA SER A 64 -0.25 -8.41 4.01
C SER A 64 0.63 -8.48 2.75
N TYR A 65 0.60 -7.46 1.88
CA TYR A 65 1.54 -7.36 0.75
C TYR A 65 2.92 -6.84 1.17
N PHE A 66 3.07 -6.31 2.39
CA PHE A 66 4.29 -5.68 2.87
C PHE A 66 4.78 -6.37 4.15
N SER A 67 6.08 -6.63 4.21
CA SER A 67 6.75 -7.11 5.44
C SER A 67 6.90 -5.98 6.46
N TYR A 68 7.08 -4.74 6.00
CA TYR A 68 7.19 -3.56 6.85
C TYR A 68 6.37 -2.41 6.26
N ILE A 69 5.67 -1.67 7.11
CA ILE A 69 4.90 -0.49 6.73
C ILE A 69 5.31 0.64 7.66
N VAL A 70 5.86 1.71 7.08
CA VAL A 70 6.27 2.92 7.76
C VAL A 70 5.52 4.10 7.15
N VAL A 71 4.64 4.68 7.94
CA VAL A 71 3.88 5.90 7.65
C VAL A 71 4.50 7.07 8.40
N ASP A 72 4.08 8.29 8.09
CA ASP A 72 4.62 9.50 8.74
C ASP A 72 6.15 9.58 8.69
N ALA A 73 6.74 9.05 7.61
CA ALA A 73 8.17 8.78 7.57
C ALA A 73 9.04 10.05 7.60
N GLN A 74 8.50 11.23 7.27
CA GLN A 74 9.25 12.48 7.20
C GLN A 74 10.53 12.39 6.35
N LYS A 75 10.50 11.68 5.21
CA LYS A 75 11.59 11.70 4.24
C LYS A 75 11.85 13.15 3.80
N SER A 76 13.10 13.60 3.70
CA SER A 76 14.35 12.82 3.74
C SER A 76 14.92 12.51 5.13
N SER A 77 14.42 13.11 6.22
CA SER A 77 14.97 12.95 7.58
C SER A 77 15.05 11.50 8.04
N PHE A 78 14.09 10.65 7.62
CA PHE A 78 14.11 9.21 7.84
C PHE A 78 15.46 8.54 7.52
N PHE A 79 16.12 8.98 6.45
CA PHE A 79 17.37 8.38 5.96
C PHE A 79 18.62 9.00 6.59
N ALA A 80 18.46 10.06 7.36
CA ALA A 80 19.55 10.74 8.05
C ALA A 80 19.55 10.33 9.54
N ALA A 81 19.19 11.25 10.43
CA ALA A 81 19.13 11.00 11.87
C ALA A 81 17.85 10.29 12.33
N GLY A 82 16.86 10.13 11.43
CA GLY A 82 15.53 9.68 11.79
C GLY A 82 14.74 10.77 12.54
N THR A 83 13.61 10.36 13.10
CA THR A 83 12.77 11.19 13.97
C THR A 83 12.60 10.43 15.29
N THR A 84 12.62 11.15 16.42
CA THR A 84 12.31 10.61 17.76
C THR A 84 10.83 10.40 17.97
#